data_AF-B1L6B1-F1
#
_entry.id   AF-B1L6B1-F1
#
_cell.length_a   1.000
_cell.length_b   1.000
_cell.length_c   1.000
_cell.angle_alpha   90.00
_cell.angle_beta   90.00
_cell.angle_gamma   90.00
#
_symmetry.space_group_name_H-M   'P 1'
#
loop_
_entity.id
_entity.type
_entity.pdbx_description
1 polymer ?
#
loop_
_entity_poly.entity_id
_entity_poly.type
_entity_poly.pdbx_seq_one_letter_code
_entity_poly.pdbx_strand_id
1 'polypeptide(L)'
;MSKSKLFFLFSLMFLLMLPSFYGEAKLWGLTLVDYRWGTREQPAIVYAGDGLVYITVTLRAYVAKDYTLSPFEATLEIPENLRSPNGEKVVRISPSLQTSKTKFTDGESFQLMFPLEVPSTAPPGIYEFNLNVSYRIFDSENYQVDSSYDLFTFDLEVRSASPVYVYLKGSAIEGDTSVLTLKVVNGGTEDVQISSIVLSSSFIRLLNPNVGNQVILSPNTSTVFQVGTFVERGTGRKYDRIAVTVQYRSGGRYYSISEVFTVPIFKTEATENKPSLIAFSNESSVYGGVPKNIMITVENSGDETARKTRVQISSQTVSIVGASLFDLGDIMPGEKRNITLRVLPLEDYSSYQIVLQFTYREFENGLDVEKQTSAQIGLERVQEAKVVFSSASATYSSGRLRVFGNIANVGERDAKYVNVTIRSGACVGASTYIGDLKSGESTGFTLSCETERVSRTLSISIGYLASPGNWKETKMELTVSGSVGNMTGNLTDRAFRNVSVTRVSPATNITYWAVWLAAGLVVGLVIGRFLFRRKGEEVSDQIEAP
;
A
#
# COMPACT_ATOMS: atom_id res chain seq x y z
N MET A 1 74.34 -58.76 6.46
CA MET A 1 73.40 -57.89 7.21
C MET A 1 73.91 -56.46 7.09
N SER A 2 73.14 -55.56 6.45
CA SER A 2 73.60 -54.22 6.02
C SER A 2 73.91 -53.30 7.21
N LYS A 3 75.02 -52.54 7.13
CA LYS A 3 75.44 -51.51 8.11
C LYS A 3 74.34 -50.49 8.46
N SER A 4 73.31 -50.35 7.62
CA SER A 4 72.14 -49.50 7.88
C SER A 4 71.22 -50.04 8.99
N LYS A 5 71.11 -51.36 9.19
CA LYS A 5 70.25 -51.93 10.25
C LYS A 5 70.89 -51.87 11.65
N LEU A 6 72.22 -51.82 11.74
CA LEU A 6 72.92 -51.71 13.03
C LEU A 6 72.86 -50.28 13.58
N PHE A 7 72.88 -49.26 12.71
CA PHE A 7 72.76 -47.85 13.12
C PHE A 7 71.35 -47.50 13.60
N PHE A 8 70.31 -48.10 12.99
CA PHE A 8 68.93 -47.91 13.43
C PHE A 8 68.65 -48.58 14.79
N LEU A 9 69.27 -49.73 15.06
CA LEU A 9 69.13 -50.40 16.35
C LEU A 9 69.86 -49.65 17.48
N PHE A 10 71.02 -49.05 17.18
CA PHE A 10 71.78 -48.24 18.14
C PHE A 10 71.10 -46.88 18.42
N SER A 11 70.48 -46.26 17.42
CA SER A 11 69.69 -45.03 17.61
C SER A 11 68.39 -45.27 18.38
N LEU A 12 67.77 -46.46 18.25
CA LEU A 12 66.57 -46.83 19.00
C LEU A 12 66.90 -47.15 20.47
N MET A 13 68.08 -47.75 20.75
CA MET A 13 68.55 -47.96 22.13
C MET A 13 68.93 -46.65 22.83
N PHE A 14 69.42 -45.64 22.10
CA PHE A 14 69.73 -44.33 22.69
C PHE A 14 68.46 -43.51 22.98
N LEU A 15 67.37 -43.71 22.24
CA LEU A 15 66.06 -43.11 22.57
C LEU A 15 65.35 -43.79 23.75
N LEU A 16 65.66 -45.06 24.04
CA LEU A 16 65.17 -45.80 25.22
C LEU A 16 66.05 -45.62 26.47
N MET A 17 67.18 -44.93 26.33
CA MET A 17 68.10 -44.52 27.40
C MET A 17 68.06 -43.01 27.63
N LEU A 18 66.99 -42.33 27.20
CA LEU A 18 66.66 -41.05 27.81
C LEU A 18 66.37 -41.34 29.28
N PRO A 19 67.02 -40.65 30.24
CA PRO A 19 66.67 -40.81 31.63
C PRO A 19 65.18 -40.53 31.72
N SER A 20 64.42 -41.53 32.18
CA SER A 20 63.18 -41.28 32.88
C SER A 20 63.51 -40.16 33.84
N PHE A 21 63.06 -38.94 33.55
CA PHE A 21 63.01 -37.91 34.55
C PHE A 21 62.20 -38.56 35.66
N TYR A 22 62.90 -39.00 36.71
CA TYR A 22 62.32 -39.28 37.99
C TYR A 22 61.60 -37.98 38.35
N GLY A 23 60.31 -37.90 38.00
CA GLY A 23 59.41 -37.09 38.78
C GLY A 23 59.56 -37.69 40.17
N GLU A 24 60.23 -36.97 41.07
CA GLU A 24 60.22 -37.32 42.48
C GLU A 24 58.77 -37.58 42.82
N ALA A 25 58.43 -38.83 43.13
CA ALA A 25 57.09 -39.17 43.58
C ALA A 25 56.89 -38.37 44.87
N LYS A 26 56.10 -37.29 44.77
CA LYS A 26 55.90 -36.36 45.87
C LYS A 26 55.34 -37.17 47.05
N LEU A 27 56.15 -37.36 48.10
CA LEU A 27 55.81 -38.20 49.27
C LEU A 27 54.67 -37.60 50.10
N TRP A 28 54.44 -36.30 49.94
CA TRP A 28 53.39 -35.56 50.61
C TRP A 28 52.95 -34.36 49.76
N GLY A 29 51.71 -33.95 49.93
CA GLY A 29 51.22 -32.72 49.34
C GLY A 29 49.72 -32.59 49.40
N LEU A 30 49.21 -31.70 48.57
CA LEU A 30 47.80 -31.37 48.48
C LEU A 30 47.28 -31.69 47.08
N THR A 31 46.06 -32.20 47.01
CA THR A 31 45.33 -32.38 45.75
C THR A 31 44.07 -31.53 45.76
N LEU A 32 43.84 -30.77 44.70
CA LEU A 32 42.57 -30.07 44.48
C LEU A 32 41.47 -31.07 44.20
N VAL A 33 40.44 -31.08 45.04
CA VAL A 33 39.29 -32.02 44.93
C VAL A 33 38.10 -31.34 44.26
N ASP A 34 37.82 -30.11 44.65
CA ASP A 34 36.62 -29.37 44.23
C ASP A 34 36.83 -27.87 44.39
N TYR A 35 36.22 -27.06 43.53
CA TYR A 35 36.20 -25.60 43.62
C TYR A 35 34.85 -25.08 43.10
N ARG A 36 34.31 -24.04 43.75
CA ARG A 36 33.01 -23.46 43.39
C ARG A 36 32.81 -22.06 43.95
N TRP A 37 31.89 -21.31 43.37
CA TRP A 37 31.33 -20.12 44.01
C TRP A 37 30.39 -20.50 45.17
N GLY A 38 30.33 -19.66 46.18
CA GLY A 38 29.50 -19.84 47.38
C GLY A 38 30.15 -20.76 48.40
N THR A 39 29.32 -21.41 49.23
CA THR A 39 29.77 -22.36 50.25
C THR A 39 29.43 -23.79 49.84
N ARG A 40 29.90 -24.78 50.61
CA ARG A 40 29.55 -26.18 50.38
C ARG A 40 28.04 -26.44 50.49
N GLU A 41 27.40 -25.81 51.47
CA GLU A 41 25.97 -25.97 51.74
C GLU A 41 25.10 -25.12 50.81
N GLN A 42 25.65 -24.01 50.31
CA GLN A 42 24.97 -23.04 49.46
C GLN A 42 25.88 -22.66 48.28
N PRO A 43 26.00 -23.54 47.26
CA PRO A 43 26.70 -23.18 46.03
C PRO A 43 26.00 -21.99 45.38
N ALA A 44 26.79 -21.07 44.82
CA ALA A 44 26.29 -19.88 44.17
C ALA A 44 26.56 -19.94 42.65
N ILE A 45 25.72 -19.26 41.89
CA ILE A 45 26.03 -18.83 40.52
C ILE A 45 26.32 -17.33 40.63
N VAL A 46 27.42 -16.88 40.03
CA VAL A 46 27.90 -15.51 40.20
C VAL A 46 27.70 -14.72 38.92
N TYR A 47 27.15 -13.52 39.05
CA TYR A 47 26.92 -12.58 37.97
C TYR A 47 27.80 -11.34 38.12
N ALA A 48 28.08 -10.69 37.00
CA ALA A 48 28.69 -9.37 37.01
C ALA A 48 27.90 -8.41 37.92
N GLY A 49 28.59 -7.81 38.88
CA GLY A 49 28.01 -6.90 39.86
C GLY A 49 27.57 -7.55 41.16
N ASP A 50 27.70 -8.88 41.34
CA ASP A 50 27.34 -9.60 42.58
C ASP A 50 27.93 -9.01 43.86
N GLY A 51 28.96 -8.18 43.73
CA GLY A 51 29.62 -7.56 44.87
C GLY A 51 30.38 -8.64 45.61
N LEU A 52 30.24 -8.70 46.94
CA LEU A 52 30.96 -9.66 47.76
C LEU A 52 30.40 -11.08 47.61
N VAL A 53 31.22 -11.97 47.06
CA VAL A 53 30.99 -13.41 46.91
C VAL A 53 32.15 -14.20 47.54
N TYR A 54 32.04 -15.52 47.59
CA TYR A 54 33.09 -16.40 48.10
C TYR A 54 33.44 -17.48 47.09
N ILE A 55 34.73 -17.83 47.02
CA ILE A 55 35.21 -19.05 46.38
C ILE A 55 35.50 -20.05 47.47
N THR A 56 34.92 -21.25 47.38
CA THR A 56 35.28 -22.38 48.24
C THR A 56 36.15 -23.35 47.46
N VAL A 57 37.32 -23.67 47.99
CA VAL A 57 38.25 -24.66 47.46
C VAL A 57 38.37 -25.82 48.45
N THR A 58 38.17 -27.04 48.00
CA THR A 58 38.35 -28.27 48.78
C THR A 58 39.66 -28.93 48.39
N LEU A 59 40.54 -29.10 49.36
CA LEU A 59 41.83 -29.74 49.21
C LEU A 59 41.87 -31.04 50.01
N ARG A 60 42.58 -32.04 49.51
CA ARG A 60 42.86 -33.30 50.22
C ARG A 60 44.35 -33.42 50.48
N ALA A 61 44.70 -33.76 51.71
CA ALA A 61 46.07 -34.05 52.09
C ALA A 61 46.45 -35.47 51.67
N TYR A 62 47.66 -35.60 51.12
CA TYR A 62 48.33 -36.87 50.91
C TYR A 62 49.64 -36.85 51.68
N VAL A 63 49.87 -37.81 52.57
CA VAL A 63 51.10 -37.91 53.38
C VAL A 63 51.44 -39.37 53.66
N ALA A 64 52.71 -39.68 53.87
CA ALA A 64 53.13 -40.99 54.32
C ALA A 64 52.52 -41.34 55.70
N LYS A 65 52.39 -42.64 55.98
CA LYS A 65 51.92 -43.14 57.27
C LYS A 65 52.75 -42.56 58.41
N ASP A 66 52.07 -42.18 59.51
CA ASP A 66 52.65 -41.57 60.71
C ASP A 66 53.17 -40.12 60.54
N TYR A 67 52.90 -39.49 59.39
CA TYR A 67 53.09 -38.05 59.17
C TYR A 67 51.77 -37.28 59.14
N THR A 68 51.85 -35.98 59.38
CA THR A 68 50.73 -35.05 59.22
C THR A 68 51.13 -33.80 58.43
N LEU A 69 50.20 -33.27 57.66
CA LEU A 69 50.36 -32.03 56.89
C LEU A 69 49.60 -30.89 57.58
N SER A 70 50.25 -29.75 57.79
CA SER A 70 49.65 -28.55 58.35
C SER A 70 49.75 -27.38 57.38
N PRO A 71 48.66 -26.97 56.73
CA PRO A 71 48.66 -25.78 55.87
C PRO A 71 48.67 -24.52 56.75
N PHE A 72 49.58 -23.59 56.47
CA PHE A 72 49.76 -22.39 57.30
C PHE A 72 49.50 -21.08 56.55
N GLU A 73 49.62 -21.08 55.22
CA GLU A 73 49.34 -19.92 54.38
C GLU A 73 48.72 -20.38 53.07
N ALA A 74 47.64 -19.72 52.65
CA ALA A 74 47.06 -19.90 51.33
C ALA A 74 46.87 -18.54 50.66
N THR A 75 47.34 -18.42 49.43
CA THR A 75 47.34 -17.20 48.64
C THR A 75 46.60 -17.46 47.34
N LEU A 76 45.50 -16.74 47.10
CA LEU A 76 44.74 -16.78 45.87
C LEU A 76 45.04 -15.54 45.04
N GLU A 77 45.56 -15.73 43.83
CA GLU A 77 45.69 -14.69 42.83
C GLU A 77 44.37 -14.50 42.09
N ILE A 78 43.92 -13.26 42.02
CA ILE A 78 42.65 -12.87 41.44
C ILE A 78 42.90 -12.36 40.02
N PRO A 79 42.19 -12.88 39.00
CA PRO A 79 42.34 -12.45 37.63
C PRO A 79 41.95 -10.98 37.41
N GLU A 80 42.22 -10.46 36.21
CA GLU A 80 41.82 -9.10 35.83
C GLU A 80 40.30 -8.91 35.97
N ASN A 81 39.84 -7.66 36.14
CA ASN A 81 38.42 -7.30 36.32
C ASN A 81 37.68 -7.78 37.59
N LEU A 82 38.28 -8.69 38.38
CA LEU A 82 37.81 -9.03 39.74
C LEU A 82 38.74 -8.43 40.79
N ARG A 83 38.32 -8.35 42.06
CA ARG A 83 39.18 -7.82 43.15
C ARG A 83 38.82 -8.43 44.49
N SER A 84 39.73 -8.36 45.46
CA SER A 84 39.39 -8.67 46.84
C SER A 84 38.49 -7.56 47.44
N PRO A 85 37.86 -7.78 48.60
CA PRO A 85 37.08 -6.73 49.29
C PRO A 85 37.89 -5.46 49.62
N ASN A 86 39.22 -5.58 49.66
CA ASN A 86 40.14 -4.48 49.93
C ASN A 86 40.72 -3.87 48.62
N GLY A 87 40.27 -4.32 47.44
CA GLY A 87 40.77 -3.86 46.14
C GLY A 87 42.05 -4.54 45.65
N GLU A 88 42.66 -5.41 46.45
CA GLU A 88 43.88 -6.14 46.10
C GLU A 88 43.63 -7.25 45.08
N LYS A 89 44.66 -7.60 44.31
CA LYS A 89 44.67 -8.72 43.35
C LYS A 89 45.07 -10.06 43.95
N VAL A 90 45.37 -10.08 45.24
CA VAL A 90 45.81 -11.27 45.95
C VAL A 90 45.07 -11.33 47.27
N VAL A 91 44.51 -12.50 47.60
CA VAL A 91 43.88 -12.74 48.91
C VAL A 91 44.72 -13.76 49.65
N ARG A 92 45.20 -13.36 50.84
CA ARG A 92 45.96 -14.24 51.73
C ARG A 92 45.11 -14.61 52.93
N ILE A 93 45.06 -15.91 53.24
CA ILE A 93 44.37 -16.43 54.42
C ILE A 93 45.29 -17.38 55.19
N SER A 94 45.03 -17.54 56.49
CA SER A 94 45.62 -18.59 57.31
C SER A 94 44.62 -19.75 57.42
N PRO A 95 44.88 -20.90 56.78
CA PRO A 95 43.99 -22.08 56.82
C PRO A 95 43.54 -22.47 58.22
N SER A 96 44.43 -22.36 59.21
CA SER A 96 44.17 -22.67 60.62
C SER A 96 43.07 -21.83 61.27
N LEU A 97 42.68 -20.69 60.68
CA LEU A 97 41.58 -19.86 61.16
C LEU A 97 40.23 -20.26 60.57
N GLN A 98 40.22 -21.03 59.48
CA GLN A 98 39.00 -21.46 58.78
C GLN A 98 38.67 -22.93 59.04
N THR A 99 39.63 -23.72 59.51
CA THR A 99 39.47 -25.15 59.79
C THR A 99 39.48 -25.41 61.29
N SER A 100 38.62 -26.32 61.77
CA SER A 100 38.63 -26.76 63.17
C SER A 100 39.86 -27.63 63.52
N LYS A 101 40.55 -28.13 62.49
CA LYS A 101 41.73 -28.98 62.58
C LYS A 101 42.90 -28.32 61.86
N THR A 102 44.09 -28.31 62.47
CA THR A 102 45.30 -27.67 61.90
C THR A 102 46.30 -28.67 61.30
N LYS A 103 46.14 -29.97 61.57
CA LYS A 103 46.99 -31.05 61.05
C LYS A 103 46.15 -32.14 60.41
N PHE A 104 46.50 -32.55 59.22
CA PHE A 104 45.74 -33.49 58.39
C PHE A 104 46.57 -34.74 58.14
N THR A 105 45.95 -35.89 58.32
CA THR A 105 46.47 -37.21 57.97
C THR A 105 46.11 -37.56 56.52
N ASP A 106 46.68 -38.64 56.01
CA ASP A 106 46.47 -39.08 54.64
C ASP A 106 44.97 -39.26 54.31
N GLY A 107 44.55 -38.70 53.18
CA GLY A 107 43.17 -38.78 52.68
C GLY A 107 42.19 -37.78 53.30
N GLU A 108 42.55 -37.09 54.39
CA GLU A 108 41.67 -36.07 54.97
C GLU A 108 41.54 -34.85 54.07
N SER A 109 40.36 -34.24 54.06
CA SER A 109 40.06 -33.07 53.24
C SER A 109 39.67 -31.88 54.11
N PHE A 110 40.02 -30.67 53.66
CA PHE A 110 39.66 -29.42 54.28
C PHE A 110 39.25 -28.39 53.23
N GLN A 111 38.61 -27.32 53.68
CA GLN A 111 38.08 -26.28 52.81
C GLN A 111 38.68 -24.93 53.15
N LEU A 112 38.92 -24.15 52.10
CA LEU A 112 39.39 -22.79 52.17
C LEU A 112 38.38 -21.89 51.46
N MET A 113 38.03 -20.78 52.11
CA MET A 113 37.09 -19.80 51.60
C MET A 113 37.80 -18.46 51.36
N PHE A 114 37.68 -17.96 50.13
CA PHE A 114 38.28 -16.69 49.71
C PHE A 114 37.18 -15.68 49.38
N PRO A 115 37.10 -14.55 50.09
CA PRO A 115 36.16 -13.48 49.74
C PRO A 115 36.63 -12.75 48.48
N LEU A 116 35.71 -12.46 47.57
CA LEU A 116 35.97 -11.78 46.32
C LEU A 116 34.86 -10.77 46.02
N GLU A 117 35.21 -9.65 45.40
CA GLU A 117 34.27 -8.68 44.85
C GLU A 117 34.16 -8.82 43.33
N VAL A 118 32.94 -9.03 42.84
CA VAL A 118 32.60 -9.06 41.42
C VAL A 118 31.90 -7.75 41.03
N PRO A 119 32.62 -6.78 40.42
CA PRO A 119 32.04 -5.49 40.06
C PRO A 119 31.05 -5.61 38.91
N SER A 120 30.14 -4.64 38.77
CA SER A 120 29.16 -4.59 37.67
C SER A 120 29.79 -4.38 36.29
N THR A 121 31.05 -3.92 36.27
CA THR A 121 31.87 -3.76 35.07
C THR A 121 32.66 -5.01 34.71
N ALA A 122 32.62 -6.08 35.50
CA ALA A 122 33.31 -7.33 35.17
C ALA A 122 32.70 -7.93 33.89
N PRO A 123 33.50 -8.19 32.85
CA PRO A 123 33.01 -8.89 31.67
C PRO A 123 32.48 -10.28 32.05
N PRO A 124 31.35 -10.74 31.49
CA PRO A 124 30.97 -12.14 31.64
C PRO A 124 32.00 -13.05 30.97
N GLY A 125 32.28 -14.21 31.56
CA GLY A 125 33.24 -15.16 31.02
C GLY A 125 33.79 -16.14 32.04
N ILE A 126 34.76 -16.94 31.60
CA ILE A 126 35.50 -17.87 32.44
C ILE A 126 36.75 -17.17 32.97
N TYR A 127 36.94 -17.24 34.28
CA TYR A 127 38.05 -16.62 34.99
C TYR A 127 38.95 -17.70 35.58
N GLU A 128 40.23 -17.66 35.21
CA GLU A 128 41.26 -18.55 35.73
C GLU A 128 41.81 -17.99 37.05
N PHE A 129 41.90 -18.84 38.07
CA PHE A 129 42.41 -18.51 39.40
C PHE A 129 43.64 -19.35 39.71
N ASN A 130 44.67 -18.73 40.32
CA ASN A 130 45.85 -19.42 40.80
C ASN A 130 45.88 -19.43 42.33
N LEU A 131 45.92 -20.62 42.91
CA LEU A 131 45.99 -20.83 44.34
C LEU A 131 47.34 -21.44 44.73
N ASN A 132 48.06 -20.76 45.61
CA ASN A 132 49.27 -21.26 46.25
C ASN A 132 48.98 -21.62 47.71
N VAL A 133 49.23 -22.86 48.11
CA VAL A 133 49.08 -23.31 49.50
C VAL A 133 50.40 -23.81 50.04
N SER A 134 50.92 -23.11 51.06
CA SER A 134 52.13 -23.47 51.78
C SER A 134 51.79 -24.29 53.04
N TYR A 135 52.53 -25.38 53.25
CA TYR A 135 52.31 -26.31 54.35
C TYR A 135 53.62 -26.83 54.95
N ARG A 136 53.49 -27.40 56.14
CA ARG A 136 54.57 -28.05 56.90
C ARG A 136 54.21 -29.50 57.14
N ILE A 137 55.20 -30.37 57.09
CA ILE A 137 55.05 -31.79 57.39
C ILE A 137 55.62 -32.05 58.79
N PHE A 138 54.88 -32.80 59.58
CA PHE A 138 55.26 -33.21 60.93
C PHE A 138 55.30 -34.72 61.04
N ASP A 139 56.27 -35.25 61.77
CA ASP A 139 56.32 -36.66 62.15
C ASP A 139 55.37 -36.99 63.33
N SER A 140 55.39 -38.25 63.79
CA SER A 140 54.57 -38.74 64.90
C SER A 140 54.88 -38.05 66.24
N GLU A 141 56.09 -37.53 66.41
CA GLU A 141 56.54 -36.80 67.61
C GLU A 141 56.26 -35.29 67.51
N ASN A 142 55.58 -34.85 66.44
CA ASN A 142 55.26 -33.46 66.13
C ASN A 142 56.47 -32.56 65.82
N TYR A 143 57.62 -33.12 65.43
CA TYR A 143 58.71 -32.33 64.86
C TYR A 143 58.42 -31.99 63.40
N GLN A 144 58.65 -30.74 63.02
CA GLN A 144 58.57 -30.34 61.61
C GLN A 144 59.75 -30.96 60.86
N VAL A 145 59.46 -31.80 59.87
CA VAL A 145 60.47 -32.51 59.07
C VAL A 145 60.65 -31.91 57.68
N ASP A 146 59.64 -31.21 57.17
CA ASP A 146 59.68 -30.56 55.85
C ASP A 146 58.70 -29.37 55.78
N SER A 147 58.88 -28.52 54.77
CA SER A 147 57.92 -27.50 54.37
C SER A 147 57.94 -27.34 52.86
N SER A 148 56.75 -27.30 52.26
CA SER A 148 56.61 -27.17 50.82
C SER A 148 55.36 -26.35 50.48
N TYR A 149 55.11 -26.19 49.19
CA TYR A 149 53.89 -25.58 48.69
C TYR A 149 53.34 -26.35 47.49
N ASP A 150 52.05 -26.17 47.22
CA ASP A 150 51.37 -26.69 46.04
C ASP A 150 50.66 -25.54 45.31
N LEU A 151 50.74 -25.55 43.99
CA LEU A 151 50.08 -24.60 43.10
C LEU A 151 48.91 -25.29 42.40
N PHE A 152 47.78 -24.62 42.37
CA PHE A 152 46.56 -25.08 41.70
C PHE A 152 46.03 -23.99 40.79
N THR A 153 45.57 -24.38 39.62
CA THR A 153 44.88 -23.50 38.68
C THR A 153 43.47 -24.06 38.44
N PHE A 154 42.46 -23.20 38.50
CA PHE A 154 41.07 -23.59 38.27
C PHE A 154 40.23 -22.45 37.72
N ASP A 155 39.16 -22.81 37.02
CA ASP A 155 38.32 -21.88 36.26
C ASP A 155 36.93 -21.74 36.86
N LEU A 156 36.47 -20.50 37.06
CA LEU A 156 35.10 -20.21 37.50
C LEU A 156 34.41 -19.25 36.53
N GLU A 157 33.15 -19.55 36.19
CA GLU A 157 32.33 -18.72 35.32
C GLU A 157 31.70 -17.55 36.10
N VAL A 158 31.80 -16.34 35.56
CA VAL A 158 30.96 -15.19 35.93
C VAL A 158 29.99 -14.93 34.80
N ARG A 159 28.70 -14.97 35.09
CA ARG A 159 27.62 -14.82 34.10
C ARG A 159 27.19 -13.37 33.91
N SER A 160 26.58 -13.08 32.76
CA SER A 160 25.83 -11.84 32.55
C SER A 160 24.37 -12.03 32.92
N ALA A 161 23.73 -10.96 33.39
CA ALA A 161 22.27 -10.92 33.48
C ALA A 161 21.65 -11.16 32.09
N SER A 162 20.51 -11.86 32.05
CA SER A 162 19.79 -12.07 30.81
C SER A 162 19.16 -10.76 30.32
N PRO A 163 19.56 -10.22 29.14
CA PRO A 163 19.02 -8.97 28.64
C PRO A 163 17.54 -9.11 28.29
N VAL A 164 16.76 -8.08 28.64
CA VAL A 164 15.36 -7.95 28.25
C VAL A 164 15.25 -6.88 27.17
N TYR A 165 14.56 -7.21 26.08
CA TYR A 165 14.26 -6.28 25.00
C TYR A 165 12.77 -6.00 24.95
N VAL A 166 12.42 -4.76 24.63
CA VAL A 166 11.03 -4.31 24.49
C VAL A 166 10.78 -3.74 23.11
N TYR A 167 9.62 -4.05 22.56
CA TYR A 167 9.18 -3.54 21.27
C TYR A 167 7.72 -3.10 21.38
N LEU A 168 7.44 -1.86 20.99
CA LEU A 168 6.07 -1.35 20.91
C LEU A 168 5.69 -1.13 19.45
N LYS A 169 4.53 -1.67 19.04
CA LYS A 169 3.95 -1.46 17.71
C LYS A 169 2.49 -1.05 17.83
N GLY A 170 2.02 -0.31 16.83
CA GLY A 170 0.64 0.12 16.73
C GLY A 170 0.53 1.62 16.47
N SER A 171 -0.70 2.09 16.42
CA SER A 171 -1.07 3.48 16.22
C SER A 171 -2.31 3.81 17.04
N ALA A 172 -2.48 5.08 17.35
CA ALA A 172 -3.69 5.59 18.00
C ALA A 172 -4.53 6.38 17.00
N ILE A 173 -5.84 6.44 17.22
CA ILE A 173 -6.80 7.12 16.37
C ILE A 173 -7.53 8.19 17.20
N GLU A 174 -7.59 9.44 16.74
CA GLU A 174 -8.25 10.54 17.44
C GLU A 174 -9.76 10.31 17.57
N GLY A 175 -10.26 10.23 18.80
CA GLY A 175 -11.67 10.04 19.09
C GLY A 175 -12.14 8.60 19.06
N ASP A 176 -11.24 7.63 18.93
CA ASP A 176 -11.52 6.21 18.99
C ASP A 176 -10.57 5.49 19.97
N THR A 177 -10.96 4.29 20.40
CA THR A 177 -10.08 3.39 21.13
C THR A 177 -9.25 2.57 20.16
N SER A 178 -7.94 2.59 20.34
CA SER A 178 -6.99 1.75 19.57
C SER A 178 -6.23 0.82 20.52
N VAL A 179 -5.49 -0.14 19.95
CA VAL A 179 -4.70 -1.08 20.74
C VAL A 179 -3.24 -1.08 20.27
N LEU A 180 -2.32 -0.88 21.22
CA LEU A 180 -0.88 -1.04 21.01
C LEU A 180 -0.44 -2.42 21.44
N THR A 181 0.46 -3.02 20.67
CA THR A 181 1.05 -4.32 20.95
C THR A 181 2.46 -4.13 21.50
N LEU A 182 2.63 -4.45 22.79
CA LEU A 182 3.92 -4.47 23.46
C LEU A 182 4.47 -5.90 23.50
N LYS A 183 5.64 -6.13 22.90
CA LYS A 183 6.36 -7.40 22.97
C LYS A 183 7.57 -7.27 23.89
N VAL A 184 7.69 -8.18 24.85
CA VAL A 184 8.84 -8.27 25.76
C VAL A 184 9.57 -9.58 25.48
N VAL A 185 10.88 -9.52 25.26
CA VAL A 185 11.72 -10.65 24.85
C VAL A 185 12.82 -10.85 25.86
N ASN A 186 12.98 -12.09 26.33
CA ASN A 186 14.18 -12.51 27.04
C ASN A 186 15.22 -12.94 26.01
N GLY A 187 16.28 -12.16 25.84
CA GLY A 187 17.37 -12.47 24.91
C GLY A 187 18.59 -13.11 25.58
N GLY A 188 18.46 -13.53 26.83
CA GLY A 188 19.54 -14.19 27.57
C GLY A 188 19.42 -15.70 27.63
N THR A 189 20.24 -16.30 28.48
CA THR A 189 20.41 -17.75 28.64
C THR A 189 19.69 -18.32 29.86
N GLU A 190 19.04 -17.48 30.66
CA GLU A 190 18.34 -17.89 31.89
C GLU A 190 16.91 -17.36 31.94
N ASP A 191 16.07 -17.95 32.78
CA ASP A 191 14.71 -17.47 33.01
C ASP A 191 14.73 -16.04 33.58
N VAL A 192 13.83 -15.20 33.07
CA VAL A 192 13.63 -13.82 33.54
C VAL A 192 12.23 -13.68 34.11
N GLN A 193 12.11 -13.19 35.35
CA GLN A 193 10.83 -12.90 35.98
C GLN A 193 10.50 -11.41 35.88
N ILE A 194 9.57 -11.05 34.99
CA ILE A 194 9.04 -9.69 34.88
C ILE A 194 8.22 -9.38 36.13
N SER A 195 8.64 -8.34 36.86
CA SER A 195 8.02 -7.88 38.09
C SER A 195 6.94 -6.83 37.81
N SER A 196 7.21 -5.88 36.91
CA SER A 196 6.22 -4.90 36.46
C SER A 196 6.58 -4.34 35.09
N ILE A 197 5.56 -3.98 34.31
CA ILE A 197 5.73 -3.15 33.12
C ILE A 197 4.79 -1.96 33.25
N VAL A 198 5.36 -0.77 33.22
CA VAL A 198 4.63 0.50 33.35
C VAL A 198 4.84 1.32 32.09
N LEU A 199 3.74 1.72 31.47
CA LEU A 199 3.71 2.60 30.31
C LEU A 199 3.23 3.98 30.74
N SER A 200 3.87 5.02 30.20
CA SER A 200 3.46 6.41 30.40
C SER A 200 3.49 7.18 29.07
N SER A 201 2.55 8.13 28.95
CA SER A 201 2.35 8.94 27.75
C SER A 201 1.91 10.34 28.15
N SER A 202 2.16 11.34 27.29
CA SER A 202 1.74 12.73 27.55
C SER A 202 0.38 13.08 26.93
N PHE A 203 0.04 12.50 25.77
CA PHE A 203 -1.15 12.85 25.01
C PHE A 203 -2.10 11.66 24.79
N ILE A 204 -1.56 10.47 24.56
CA ILE A 204 -2.36 9.25 24.43
C ILE A 204 -2.78 8.78 25.83
N ARG A 205 -4.07 8.72 26.11
CA ARG A 205 -4.58 8.12 27.35
C ARG A 205 -4.46 6.60 27.27
N LEU A 206 -3.60 6.03 28.10
CA LEU A 206 -3.43 4.58 28.22
C LEU A 206 -4.53 4.00 29.11
N LEU A 207 -5.28 3.02 28.62
CA LEU A 207 -6.43 2.43 29.34
C LEU A 207 -5.96 1.39 30.37
N ASN A 208 -4.84 0.72 30.10
CA ASN A 208 -4.19 -0.24 30.99
C ASN A 208 -2.67 -0.02 30.98
N PRO A 209 -2.17 1.08 31.59
CA PRO A 209 -0.75 1.43 31.56
C PRO A 209 0.15 0.46 32.32
N ASN A 210 -0.41 -0.37 33.20
CA ASN A 210 0.33 -1.38 33.95
C ASN A 210 0.02 -2.76 33.38
N VAL A 211 1.01 -3.41 32.79
CA VAL A 211 0.88 -4.75 32.19
C VAL A 211 1.97 -5.68 32.70
N GLY A 212 1.74 -7.00 32.63
CA GLY A 212 2.77 -8.00 32.93
C GLY A 212 3.32 -7.98 34.35
N ASN A 213 2.53 -8.45 35.31
CA ASN A 213 2.99 -8.75 36.66
C ASN A 213 3.31 -10.25 36.78
N GLN A 214 4.47 -10.59 37.35
CA GLN A 214 4.93 -11.97 37.62
C GLN A 214 4.99 -12.90 36.39
N VAL A 215 5.37 -12.39 35.22
CA VAL A 215 5.55 -13.22 34.02
C VAL A 215 6.96 -13.81 34.01
N ILE A 216 7.08 -15.13 33.89
CA ILE A 216 8.37 -15.80 33.71
C ILE A 216 8.60 -16.03 32.23
N LEU A 217 9.74 -15.56 31.72
CA LEU A 217 10.17 -15.72 30.34
C LEU A 217 11.40 -16.62 30.31
N SER A 218 11.26 -17.79 29.70
CA SER A 218 12.39 -18.67 29.44
C SER A 218 13.37 -18.10 28.41
N PRO A 219 14.61 -18.62 28.33
CA PRO A 219 15.63 -18.14 27.40
C PRO A 219 15.11 -18.06 25.97
N ASN A 220 15.39 -16.95 25.28
CA ASN A 220 14.97 -16.68 23.90
C ASN A 220 13.45 -16.72 23.65
N THR A 221 12.63 -16.63 24.69
CA THR A 221 11.17 -16.55 24.57
C THR A 221 10.67 -15.11 24.67
N SER A 222 9.41 -14.91 24.27
CA SER A 222 8.77 -13.60 24.34
C SER A 222 7.32 -13.71 24.74
N THR A 223 6.82 -12.66 25.39
CA THR A 223 5.40 -12.47 25.67
C THR A 223 4.89 -11.20 25.02
N VAL A 224 3.58 -11.12 24.81
CA VAL A 224 2.91 -10.00 24.17
C VAL A 224 1.79 -9.49 25.05
N PHE A 225 1.72 -8.18 25.21
CA PHE A 225 0.68 -7.46 25.93
C PHE A 225 -0.06 -6.52 24.97
N GLN A 226 -1.38 -6.45 25.15
CA GLN A 226 -2.23 -5.51 24.44
C GLN A 226 -2.52 -4.33 25.38
N VAL A 227 -2.22 -3.12 24.93
CA VAL A 227 -2.43 -1.87 25.68
C VAL A 227 -3.47 -1.05 24.94
N GLY A 228 -4.66 -0.92 25.52
CA GLY A 228 -5.70 -0.04 25.00
C GLY A 228 -5.30 1.43 25.13
N THR A 229 -5.64 2.21 24.14
CA THR A 229 -5.32 3.63 24.05
C THR A 229 -6.52 4.43 23.59
N PHE A 230 -6.66 5.66 24.09
CA PHE A 230 -7.66 6.61 23.65
C PHE A 230 -7.01 7.99 23.44
N VAL A 231 -7.35 8.66 22.35
CA VAL A 231 -6.87 10.01 22.05
C VAL A 231 -8.09 10.91 21.92
N GLU A 232 -8.09 12.07 22.57
CA GLU A 232 -9.19 13.03 22.42
C GLU A 232 -9.24 13.58 20.99
N ARG A 233 -10.42 14.01 20.53
CA ARG A 233 -10.55 14.64 19.21
C ARG A 233 -9.94 16.05 19.24
N GLY A 234 -9.26 16.44 18.16
CA GLY A 234 -8.78 17.81 18.00
C GLY A 234 -7.48 18.13 18.74
N THR A 235 -6.67 17.12 19.08
CA THR A 235 -5.36 17.36 19.71
C THR A 235 -4.38 18.06 18.76
N GLY A 236 -4.58 17.88 17.44
CA GLY A 236 -3.70 18.43 16.40
C GLY A 236 -2.32 17.77 16.36
N ARG A 237 -2.10 16.71 17.15
CA ARG A 237 -0.83 15.98 17.21
C ARG A 237 -0.82 14.85 16.18
N LYS A 238 0.34 14.63 15.57
CA LYS A 238 0.57 13.52 14.63
C LYS A 238 1.21 12.30 15.27
N TYR A 239 1.76 12.45 16.47
CA TYR A 239 2.47 11.41 17.21
C TYR A 239 2.54 11.75 18.70
N ASP A 240 2.74 10.73 19.53
CA ASP A 240 3.11 10.84 20.95
C ASP A 240 4.33 9.96 21.25
N ARG A 241 4.98 10.22 22.39
CA ARG A 241 6.10 9.43 22.91
C ARG A 241 5.63 8.63 24.12
N ILE A 242 5.69 7.30 24.01
CA ILE A 242 5.34 6.38 25.09
C ILE A 242 6.62 5.84 25.70
N ALA A 243 6.82 6.10 26.99
CA ALA A 243 7.89 5.48 27.76
C ALA A 243 7.41 4.15 28.34
N VAL A 244 8.19 3.08 28.17
CA VAL A 244 7.92 1.74 28.69
C VAL A 244 9.03 1.40 29.67
N THR A 245 8.69 1.30 30.95
CA THR A 245 9.61 0.87 32.00
C THR A 245 9.31 -0.57 32.39
N VAL A 246 10.32 -1.44 32.32
CA VAL A 246 10.20 -2.85 32.71
C VAL A 246 11.12 -3.11 33.89
N GLN A 247 10.54 -3.56 35.00
CA GLN A 247 11.26 -4.10 36.14
C GLN A 247 11.24 -5.62 36.05
N TYR A 248 12.41 -6.26 36.13
CA TYR A 248 12.53 -7.70 36.01
C TYR A 248 13.60 -8.26 36.94
N ARG A 249 13.53 -9.57 37.18
CA ARG A 249 14.51 -10.31 37.96
C ARG A 249 15.22 -11.33 37.07
N SER A 250 16.56 -11.30 37.08
CA SER A 250 17.42 -12.26 36.38
C SER A 250 18.58 -12.63 37.30
N GLY A 251 18.99 -13.89 37.36
CA GLY A 251 20.07 -14.32 38.26
C GLY A 251 19.84 -13.98 39.74
N GLY A 252 18.58 -13.86 40.17
CA GLY A 252 18.22 -13.47 41.53
C GLY A 252 18.23 -11.97 41.84
N ARG A 253 18.63 -11.10 40.90
CA ARG A 253 18.72 -9.63 41.04
C ARG A 253 17.65 -8.88 40.30
N TYR A 254 17.29 -7.70 40.80
CA TYR A 254 16.35 -6.80 40.15
C TYR A 254 17.06 -5.84 39.18
N TYR A 255 16.50 -5.73 37.99
CA TYR A 255 16.92 -4.84 36.92
C TYR A 255 15.75 -3.97 36.48
N SER A 256 16.06 -2.79 35.92
CA SER A 256 15.09 -1.89 35.33
C SER A 256 15.60 -1.38 34.00
N ILE A 257 14.78 -1.50 32.96
CA ILE A 257 15.02 -0.88 31.65
C ILE A 257 13.91 0.13 31.36
N SER A 258 14.23 1.18 30.62
CA SER A 258 13.26 2.18 30.18
C SER A 258 13.54 2.58 28.75
N GLU A 259 12.56 2.39 27.88
CA GLU A 259 12.65 2.66 26.45
C GLU A 259 11.52 3.60 26.02
N VAL A 260 11.80 4.48 25.05
CA VAL A 260 10.81 5.46 24.56
C VAL A 260 10.49 5.19 23.10
N PHE A 261 9.20 5.01 22.81
CA PHE A 261 8.68 4.71 21.49
C PHE A 261 7.85 5.88 20.95
N THR A 262 7.98 6.15 19.65
CA THR A 262 7.11 7.11 18.97
C THR A 262 5.91 6.38 18.38
N VAL A 263 4.71 6.76 18.78
CA VAL A 263 3.45 6.16 18.31
C VAL A 263 2.71 7.18 17.44
N PRO A 264 2.39 6.86 16.18
CA PRO A 264 1.63 7.76 15.31
C PRO A 264 0.18 7.89 15.79
N ILE A 265 -0.34 9.10 15.68
CA ILE A 265 -1.74 9.44 15.92
C ILE A 265 -2.36 9.76 14.56
N PHE A 266 -3.30 8.92 14.14
CA PHE A 266 -4.12 9.17 12.98
C PHE A 266 -5.35 9.94 13.40
N LYS A 267 -5.78 10.87 12.56
CA LYS A 267 -7.12 11.40 12.70
C LYS A 267 -8.07 10.25 12.34
N THR A 268 -9.13 10.06 13.12
CA THR A 268 -10.29 9.39 12.52
C THR A 268 -10.64 10.29 11.35
N GLU A 269 -10.45 9.81 10.12
CA GLU A 269 -11.36 10.22 9.07
C GLU A 269 -12.72 9.75 9.57
N ALA A 270 -13.32 10.53 10.47
CA ALA A 270 -14.73 10.69 10.38
C ALA A 270 -14.91 10.95 8.89
N THR A 271 -15.66 10.07 8.21
CA THR A 271 -16.66 10.61 7.29
C THR A 271 -17.22 11.78 8.06
N GLU A 272 -16.72 12.99 7.78
CA GLU A 272 -17.21 14.16 8.46
C GLU A 272 -18.69 14.05 8.20
N ASN A 273 -19.46 13.80 9.26
CA ASN A 273 -20.86 13.51 9.10
C ASN A 273 -21.43 14.75 8.40
N LYS A 274 -21.65 14.67 7.10
CA LYS A 274 -21.84 15.81 6.22
C LYS A 274 -22.81 15.42 5.14
N PRO A 275 -23.73 16.32 4.78
CA PRO A 275 -24.58 16.09 3.63
C PRO A 275 -23.73 15.99 2.35
N SER A 276 -24.05 15.03 1.48
CA SER A 276 -23.39 14.84 0.19
C SER A 276 -24.44 14.82 -0.92
N LEU A 277 -24.70 15.98 -1.51
CA LEU A 277 -25.71 16.15 -2.54
C LEU A 277 -25.18 15.74 -3.91
N ILE A 278 -25.77 14.70 -4.48
CA ILE A 278 -25.52 14.23 -5.85
C ILE A 278 -26.77 14.49 -6.71
N ALA A 279 -26.57 14.65 -8.02
CA ALA A 279 -27.67 14.86 -8.96
C ALA A 279 -27.48 14.05 -10.24
N PHE A 280 -28.58 13.50 -10.76
CA PHE A 280 -28.60 12.75 -12.01
C PHE A 280 -29.87 13.05 -12.80
N SER A 281 -29.83 12.88 -14.12
CA SER A 281 -31.00 13.06 -14.99
C SER A 281 -31.58 11.72 -15.43
N ASN A 282 -32.88 11.70 -15.68
CA ASN A 282 -33.56 10.56 -16.32
C ASN A 282 -33.21 10.41 -17.81
N GLU A 283 -32.64 11.45 -18.42
CA GLU A 283 -32.22 11.46 -19.82
C GLU A 283 -30.69 11.41 -19.87
N SER A 284 -30.15 10.63 -20.79
CA SER A 284 -28.71 10.63 -21.10
C SER A 284 -28.40 11.41 -22.38
N SER A 285 -29.40 11.74 -23.20
CA SER A 285 -29.21 12.44 -24.47
C SER A 285 -30.42 13.28 -24.90
N VAL A 286 -30.16 14.33 -25.68
CA VAL A 286 -31.17 15.28 -26.16
C VAL A 286 -30.85 15.78 -27.58
N TYR A 287 -31.88 16.21 -28.33
CA TYR A 287 -31.72 16.80 -29.66
C TYR A 287 -31.36 18.28 -29.57
N GLY A 288 -30.33 18.70 -30.32
CA GLY A 288 -30.03 20.13 -30.50
C GLY A 288 -31.18 20.87 -31.17
N GLY A 289 -31.47 22.09 -30.72
CA GLY A 289 -32.51 22.96 -31.27
C GLY A 289 -33.95 22.59 -30.86
N VAL A 290 -34.15 21.47 -30.17
CA VAL A 290 -35.50 20.99 -29.79
C VAL A 290 -35.73 21.14 -28.29
N PRO A 291 -36.72 21.96 -27.84
CA PRO A 291 -37.06 22.05 -26.44
C PRO A 291 -37.53 20.69 -25.87
N LYS A 292 -37.01 20.28 -24.71
CA LYS A 292 -37.39 19.04 -24.02
C LYS A 292 -37.52 19.27 -22.52
N ASN A 293 -38.44 18.56 -21.86
CA ASN A 293 -38.50 18.49 -20.41
C ASN A 293 -37.62 17.34 -19.93
N ILE A 294 -36.68 17.61 -19.03
CA ILE A 294 -35.86 16.62 -18.35
C ILE A 294 -36.19 16.62 -16.86
N MET A 295 -36.13 15.46 -16.23
CA MET A 295 -36.24 15.30 -14.78
C MET A 295 -34.83 15.14 -14.20
N ILE A 296 -34.51 15.96 -13.21
CA ILE A 296 -33.29 15.88 -12.43
C ILE A 296 -33.65 15.38 -11.04
N THR A 297 -33.03 14.29 -10.61
CA THR A 297 -33.14 13.77 -9.24
C THR A 297 -31.92 14.20 -8.45
N VAL A 298 -32.16 14.87 -7.33
CA VAL A 298 -31.16 15.25 -6.33
C VAL A 298 -31.29 14.27 -5.16
N GLU A 299 -30.17 13.71 -4.72
CA GLU A 299 -30.10 12.75 -3.62
C GLU A 299 -29.04 13.16 -2.62
N ASN A 300 -29.35 13.05 -1.33
CA ASN A 300 -28.35 13.20 -0.28
C ASN A 300 -27.74 11.84 0.03
N SER A 301 -26.56 11.59 -0.52
CA SER A 301 -25.75 10.38 -0.31
C SER A 301 -24.89 10.43 0.97
N GLY A 302 -24.95 11.55 1.71
CA GLY A 302 -24.26 11.73 2.98
C GLY A 302 -25.05 11.13 4.15
N ASP A 303 -24.49 11.28 5.35
CA ASP A 303 -24.99 10.74 6.61
C ASP A 303 -25.65 11.82 7.51
N GLU A 304 -25.63 13.09 7.11
CA GLU A 304 -26.40 14.18 7.73
C GLU A 304 -27.44 14.80 6.80
N THR A 305 -28.45 15.43 7.39
CA THR A 305 -29.51 16.16 6.67
C THR A 305 -29.00 17.47 6.07
N ALA A 306 -29.18 17.66 4.76
CA ALA A 306 -28.98 18.97 4.11
C ALA A 306 -30.21 19.86 4.38
N ARG A 307 -30.10 20.85 5.27
CA ARG A 307 -31.25 21.69 5.66
C ARG A 307 -31.41 22.92 4.78
N LYS A 308 -32.66 23.32 4.52
CA LYS A 308 -33.03 24.49 3.71
C LYS A 308 -32.29 24.54 2.36
N THR A 309 -32.18 23.38 1.72
CA THR A 309 -31.44 23.19 0.48
C THR A 309 -32.09 23.97 -0.64
N ARG A 310 -31.34 24.84 -1.29
CA ARG A 310 -31.72 25.54 -2.52
C ARG A 310 -30.76 25.15 -3.63
N VAL A 311 -31.24 25.14 -4.86
CA VAL A 311 -30.41 24.84 -6.02
C VAL A 311 -30.62 25.88 -7.12
N GLN A 312 -29.52 26.47 -7.56
CA GLN A 312 -29.44 27.33 -8.73
C GLN A 312 -28.85 26.53 -9.89
N ILE A 313 -29.60 26.45 -10.98
CA ILE A 313 -29.24 25.70 -12.18
C ILE A 313 -28.73 26.68 -13.24
N SER A 314 -27.64 26.33 -13.90
CA SER A 314 -27.06 27.11 -14.99
C SER A 314 -26.45 26.20 -16.07
N SER A 315 -26.32 26.71 -17.29
CA SER A 315 -25.64 26.03 -18.38
C SER A 315 -25.17 27.04 -19.42
N GLN A 316 -24.04 26.76 -20.07
CA GLN A 316 -23.55 27.51 -21.23
C GLN A 316 -23.93 26.85 -22.57
N THR A 317 -24.24 25.55 -22.54
CA THR A 317 -24.51 24.72 -23.72
C THR A 317 -26.01 24.48 -23.94
N VAL A 318 -26.83 24.82 -22.95
CA VAL A 318 -28.28 24.63 -22.92
C VAL A 318 -28.94 25.90 -22.41
N SER A 319 -29.97 26.36 -23.10
CA SER A 319 -30.84 27.42 -22.58
C SER A 319 -31.89 26.81 -21.65
N ILE A 320 -31.93 27.28 -20.41
CA ILE A 320 -32.95 26.89 -19.44
C ILE A 320 -34.21 27.74 -19.69
N VAL A 321 -35.33 27.09 -20.00
CA VAL A 321 -36.60 27.76 -20.30
C VAL A 321 -37.49 27.72 -19.06
N GLY A 322 -37.51 28.81 -18.30
CA GLY A 322 -38.34 28.95 -17.10
C GLY A 322 -37.53 29.12 -15.82
N ALA A 323 -37.99 28.52 -14.72
CA ALA A 323 -37.34 28.62 -13.43
C ALA A 323 -35.96 27.94 -13.44
N SER A 324 -34.97 28.64 -12.88
CA SER A 324 -33.60 28.14 -12.68
C SER A 324 -33.20 28.06 -11.21
N LEU A 325 -34.03 28.56 -10.28
CA LEU A 325 -33.83 28.49 -8.85
C LEU A 325 -34.96 27.66 -8.22
N PHE A 326 -34.60 26.67 -7.41
CA PHE A 326 -35.56 25.79 -6.74
C PHE A 326 -35.24 25.70 -5.24
N ASP A 327 -36.28 25.69 -4.41
CA ASP A 327 -36.19 25.37 -2.99
C ASP A 327 -36.59 23.91 -2.78
N LEU A 328 -35.66 23.10 -2.26
CA LEU A 328 -35.83 21.66 -2.04
C LEU A 328 -36.14 21.33 -0.58
N GLY A 329 -36.10 22.33 0.31
CA GLY A 329 -36.29 22.14 1.74
C GLY A 329 -35.19 21.29 2.37
N ASP A 330 -35.56 20.52 3.39
CA ASP A 330 -34.65 19.58 4.04
C ASP A 330 -34.59 18.28 3.23
N ILE A 331 -33.37 17.74 3.07
CA ILE A 331 -33.11 16.47 2.38
C ILE A 331 -32.35 15.55 3.35
N MET A 332 -33.05 14.57 3.90
CA MET A 332 -32.50 13.58 4.83
C MET A 332 -31.49 12.64 4.14
N PRO A 333 -30.60 11.96 4.89
CA PRO A 333 -29.75 10.89 4.35
C PRO A 333 -30.55 9.85 3.55
N GLY A 334 -30.15 9.62 2.30
CA GLY A 334 -30.81 8.72 1.33
C GLY A 334 -32.10 9.27 0.70
N GLU A 335 -32.58 10.46 1.10
CA GLU A 335 -33.78 11.06 0.53
C GLU A 335 -33.50 11.64 -0.86
N LYS A 336 -34.52 11.57 -1.73
CA LYS A 336 -34.46 12.03 -3.12
C LYS A 336 -35.52 13.12 -3.39
N ARG A 337 -35.16 14.12 -4.18
CA ARG A 337 -36.03 15.21 -4.65
C ARG A 337 -35.94 15.33 -6.16
N ASN A 338 -37.07 15.50 -6.82
CA ASN A 338 -37.14 15.61 -8.28
C ASN A 338 -37.43 17.05 -8.70
N ILE A 339 -36.72 17.52 -9.72
CA ILE A 339 -36.87 18.83 -10.36
C ILE A 339 -37.18 18.57 -11.83
N THR A 340 -38.25 19.18 -12.35
CA THR A 340 -38.53 19.14 -13.79
C THR A 340 -38.01 20.41 -14.43
N LEU A 341 -37.08 20.27 -15.38
CA LEU A 341 -36.43 21.38 -16.07
C LEU A 341 -36.79 21.33 -17.56
N ARG A 342 -37.30 22.44 -18.10
CA ARG A 342 -37.46 22.59 -19.55
C ARG A 342 -36.20 23.20 -20.14
N VAL A 343 -35.58 22.48 -21.06
CA VAL A 343 -34.29 22.81 -21.66
C VAL A 343 -34.40 22.97 -23.17
N LEU A 344 -33.65 23.90 -23.73
CA LEU A 344 -33.42 24.04 -25.17
C LEU A 344 -31.92 23.87 -25.44
N PRO A 345 -31.47 22.68 -25.85
CA PRO A 345 -30.07 22.42 -26.14
C PRO A 345 -29.62 23.18 -27.40
N LEU A 346 -28.45 23.83 -27.37
CA LEU A 346 -27.92 24.57 -28.51
C LEU A 346 -27.41 23.63 -29.61
N GLU A 347 -27.53 24.01 -30.89
CA GLU A 347 -27.16 23.11 -32.00
C GLU A 347 -25.64 22.95 -32.17
N ASP A 348 -24.84 23.93 -31.76
CA ASP A 348 -23.40 23.95 -32.05
C ASP A 348 -22.54 23.06 -31.15
N TYR A 349 -23.13 22.40 -30.14
CA TYR A 349 -22.39 21.62 -29.14
C TYR A 349 -22.59 20.12 -29.33
N SER A 350 -21.52 19.31 -29.22
CA SER A 350 -21.58 17.85 -29.27
C SER A 350 -22.11 17.21 -27.98
N SER A 351 -22.04 17.93 -26.87
CA SER A 351 -22.50 17.51 -25.55
C SER A 351 -22.98 18.71 -24.75
N TYR A 352 -23.87 18.46 -23.82
CA TYR A 352 -24.53 19.47 -23.02
C TYR A 352 -24.18 19.27 -21.54
N GLN A 353 -23.84 20.36 -20.86
CA GLN A 353 -23.55 20.33 -19.42
C GLN A 353 -24.49 21.25 -18.67
N ILE A 354 -25.12 20.73 -17.62
CA ILE A 354 -25.98 21.48 -16.70
C ILE A 354 -25.30 21.47 -15.34
N VAL A 355 -25.03 22.66 -14.79
CA VAL A 355 -24.38 22.86 -13.50
C VAL A 355 -25.45 23.19 -12.47
N LEU A 356 -25.45 22.46 -11.36
CA LEU A 356 -26.31 22.66 -10.21
C LEU A 356 -25.46 23.20 -9.06
N GLN A 357 -25.73 24.42 -8.62
CA GLN A 357 -25.11 25.03 -7.45
C GLN A 357 -26.09 24.92 -6.28
N PHE A 358 -25.72 24.14 -5.28
CA PHE A 358 -26.50 23.94 -4.07
C PHE A 358 -26.03 24.89 -2.97
N THR A 359 -26.99 25.48 -2.26
CA THR A 359 -26.77 26.18 -0.99
C THR A 359 -27.61 25.49 0.07
N TYR A 360 -27.02 25.07 1.18
CA TYR A 360 -27.70 24.35 2.26
C TYR A 360 -27.08 24.70 3.61
N ARG A 361 -27.72 24.28 4.70
CA ARG A 361 -27.20 24.41 6.07
C ARG A 361 -26.87 23.05 6.67
N GLU A 362 -25.68 22.94 7.25
CA GLU A 362 -25.25 21.77 8.03
C GLU A 362 -25.10 22.15 9.52
N PHE A 363 -25.13 21.16 10.41
CA PHE A 363 -24.98 21.39 11.85
C PHE A 363 -23.54 21.17 12.27
N GLU A 364 -22.74 22.23 12.29
CA GLU A 364 -21.31 22.15 12.62
C GLU A 364 -21.08 22.76 14.01
N ASN A 365 -20.58 21.96 14.96
CA ASN A 365 -20.24 22.40 16.32
C ASN A 365 -21.38 23.12 17.08
N GLY A 366 -22.62 22.65 16.93
CA GLY A 366 -23.77 23.26 17.61
C GLY A 366 -24.39 24.43 16.85
N LEU A 367 -23.86 24.80 15.69
CA LEU A 367 -24.29 25.95 14.89
C LEU A 367 -24.77 25.52 13.51
N ASP A 368 -25.80 26.20 13.01
CA ASP A 368 -26.22 26.09 11.62
C ASP A 368 -25.28 26.91 10.72
N VAL A 369 -24.43 26.23 9.95
CA VAL A 369 -23.49 26.87 9.03
C VAL A 369 -24.00 26.70 7.60
N GLU A 370 -24.04 27.80 6.84
CA GLU A 370 -24.39 27.77 5.41
C GLU A 370 -23.18 27.32 4.58
N LYS A 371 -23.41 26.34 3.70
CA LYS A 371 -22.41 25.76 2.80
C LYS A 371 -22.90 25.81 1.36
N GLN A 372 -21.94 25.73 0.44
CA GLN A 372 -22.19 25.63 -0.99
C GLN A 372 -21.45 24.43 -1.58
N THR A 373 -22.11 23.73 -2.50
CA THR A 373 -21.50 22.66 -3.29
C THR A 373 -22.06 22.68 -4.71
N SER A 374 -21.47 21.91 -5.61
CA SER A 374 -21.94 21.83 -7.00
C SER A 374 -21.94 20.41 -7.54
N ALA A 375 -22.94 20.10 -8.36
CA ALA A 375 -22.98 18.90 -9.17
C ALA A 375 -23.11 19.25 -10.66
N GLN A 376 -22.75 18.31 -11.52
CA GLN A 376 -22.84 18.46 -12.96
C GLN A 376 -23.60 17.29 -13.58
N ILE A 377 -24.47 17.60 -14.53
CA ILE A 377 -25.18 16.62 -15.34
C ILE A 377 -24.74 16.81 -16.79
N GLY A 378 -24.20 15.73 -17.37
CA GLY A 378 -23.88 15.65 -18.80
C GLY A 378 -25.02 15.00 -19.58
N LEU A 379 -25.38 15.58 -20.73
CA LEU A 379 -26.28 14.97 -21.72
C LEU A 379 -25.56 14.93 -23.07
N GLU A 380 -25.64 13.81 -23.77
CA GLU A 380 -25.09 13.70 -25.12
C GLU A 380 -26.04 14.32 -26.16
N ARG A 381 -25.48 14.87 -27.25
CA ARG A 381 -26.31 15.29 -28.39
C ARG A 381 -26.72 14.07 -29.19
N VAL A 382 -28.02 13.89 -29.41
CA VAL A 382 -28.51 12.88 -30.34
C VAL A 382 -28.16 13.29 -31.76
N GLN A 383 -27.24 12.53 -32.39
CA GLN A 383 -26.86 12.69 -33.79
C GLN A 383 -27.73 11.81 -34.68
N GLU A 384 -28.20 12.37 -35.79
CA GLU A 384 -29.01 11.67 -36.78
C GLU A 384 -28.48 11.84 -38.20
N ALA A 385 -28.73 10.84 -39.04
CA ALA A 385 -28.56 10.95 -40.47
C ALA A 385 -29.70 11.78 -41.08
N LYS A 386 -29.39 12.51 -42.15
CA LYS A 386 -30.36 13.31 -42.90
C LYS A 386 -30.08 13.13 -44.38
N VAL A 387 -30.81 12.23 -45.02
CA VAL A 387 -30.61 11.94 -46.45
C VAL A 387 -31.57 12.79 -47.27
N VAL A 388 -31.02 13.53 -48.23
CA VAL A 388 -31.77 14.42 -49.12
C VAL A 388 -31.50 14.09 -50.58
N PHE A 389 -32.44 14.44 -51.47
CA PHE A 389 -32.20 14.44 -52.91
C PHE A 389 -31.36 15.67 -53.25
N SER A 390 -30.17 15.45 -53.81
CA SER A 390 -29.33 16.54 -54.36
C SER A 390 -29.71 16.85 -55.81
N SER A 391 -30.11 15.83 -56.56
CA SER A 391 -30.74 15.94 -57.88
C SER A 391 -31.56 14.69 -58.16
N ALA A 392 -32.61 14.80 -58.95
CA ALA A 392 -33.32 13.65 -59.48
C ALA A 392 -34.09 14.02 -60.74
N SER A 393 -34.19 13.08 -61.67
CA SER A 393 -34.90 13.24 -62.93
C SER A 393 -35.52 11.91 -63.36
N ALA A 394 -36.58 12.01 -64.16
CA ALA A 394 -37.29 10.85 -64.68
C ALA A 394 -37.42 10.98 -66.20
N THR A 395 -37.07 9.93 -66.93
CA THR A 395 -37.14 9.87 -68.39
C THR A 395 -37.85 8.62 -68.84
N TYR A 396 -38.77 8.76 -69.80
CA TYR A 396 -39.47 7.64 -70.43
C TYR A 396 -39.09 7.52 -71.91
N SER A 397 -38.61 6.35 -72.31
CA SER A 397 -38.30 6.06 -73.71
C SER A 397 -38.45 4.57 -73.98
N SER A 398 -39.01 4.23 -75.15
CA SER A 398 -39.08 2.86 -75.66
C SER A 398 -39.72 1.86 -74.68
N GLY A 399 -40.84 2.22 -74.05
CA GLY A 399 -41.56 1.34 -73.12
C GLY A 399 -40.95 1.23 -71.72
N ARG A 400 -39.87 1.98 -71.43
CA ARG A 400 -39.14 1.89 -70.17
C ARG A 400 -39.01 3.24 -69.48
N LEU A 401 -39.43 3.29 -68.22
CA LEU A 401 -39.21 4.43 -67.33
C LEU A 401 -37.84 4.26 -66.66
N ARG A 402 -37.06 5.34 -66.65
CA ARG A 402 -35.79 5.44 -65.93
C ARG A 402 -35.85 6.63 -65.00
N VAL A 403 -35.61 6.41 -63.71
CA VAL A 403 -35.49 7.48 -62.71
C VAL A 403 -34.07 7.44 -62.18
N PHE A 404 -33.35 8.55 -62.27
CA PHE A 404 -31.97 8.62 -61.83
C PHE A 404 -31.68 9.96 -61.18
N GLY A 405 -30.70 9.99 -60.27
CA GLY A 405 -30.38 11.16 -59.49
C GLY A 405 -29.27 10.89 -58.51
N ASN A 406 -28.98 11.88 -57.68
CA ASN A 406 -28.00 11.81 -56.61
C ASN A 406 -28.68 12.09 -55.27
N ILE A 407 -28.34 11.31 -54.26
CA ILE A 407 -28.73 11.54 -52.86
C ILE A 407 -27.49 11.87 -52.03
N ALA A 408 -27.67 12.67 -50.98
CA ALA A 408 -26.59 13.04 -50.08
C ALA A 408 -27.04 12.93 -48.62
N ASN A 409 -26.18 12.38 -47.76
CA ASN A 409 -26.40 12.41 -46.32
C ASN A 409 -25.79 13.69 -45.74
N VAL A 410 -26.65 14.68 -45.51
CA VAL A 410 -26.29 15.96 -44.89
C VAL A 410 -26.45 15.94 -43.37
N GLY A 411 -26.69 14.77 -42.77
CA GLY A 411 -26.75 14.59 -41.32
C GLY A 411 -25.39 14.28 -40.71
N GLU A 412 -25.33 14.29 -39.37
CA GLU A 412 -24.09 14.11 -38.59
C GLU A 412 -23.75 12.63 -38.32
N ARG A 413 -24.60 11.70 -38.79
CA ARG A 413 -24.43 10.26 -38.62
C ARG A 413 -24.60 9.53 -39.95
N ASP A 414 -23.97 8.37 -40.09
CA ASP A 414 -24.22 7.45 -41.22
C ASP A 414 -25.69 7.03 -41.28
N ALA A 415 -26.31 7.19 -42.45
CA ALA A 415 -27.63 6.64 -42.74
C ALA A 415 -27.48 5.15 -43.05
N LYS A 416 -28.24 4.31 -42.35
CA LYS A 416 -28.23 2.85 -42.59
C LYS A 416 -29.42 2.43 -43.44
N TYR A 417 -29.24 1.41 -44.26
CA TYR A 417 -30.31 0.80 -45.07
C TYR A 417 -31.05 1.79 -46.00
N VAL A 418 -30.31 2.69 -46.64
CA VAL A 418 -30.86 3.69 -47.53
C VAL A 418 -31.50 3.00 -48.75
N ASN A 419 -32.78 3.26 -48.98
CA ASN A 419 -33.55 2.68 -50.08
C ASN A 419 -34.38 3.77 -50.78
N VAL A 420 -34.22 3.90 -52.10
CA VAL A 420 -35.02 4.83 -52.91
C VAL A 420 -36.18 4.07 -53.55
N THR A 421 -37.41 4.51 -53.32
CA THR A 421 -38.64 3.83 -53.77
C THR A 421 -39.57 4.79 -54.49
N ILE A 422 -40.17 4.36 -55.61
CA ILE A 422 -41.28 5.07 -56.26
C ILE A 422 -42.56 4.85 -55.46
N ARG A 423 -43.12 5.92 -54.90
CA ARG A 423 -44.32 5.90 -54.05
C ARG A 423 -45.62 6.10 -54.83
N SER A 424 -45.58 6.89 -55.90
CA SER A 424 -46.75 7.15 -56.74
C SER A 424 -46.37 7.37 -58.20
N GLY A 425 -47.28 7.04 -59.12
CA GLY A 425 -47.08 7.17 -60.57
C GLY A 425 -46.96 5.82 -61.29
N ALA A 426 -46.22 5.77 -62.38
CA ALA A 426 -45.87 4.51 -63.02
C ALA A 426 -44.76 3.79 -62.23
N CYS A 427 -44.83 2.45 -62.17
CA CYS A 427 -43.89 1.60 -61.44
C CYS A 427 -43.82 1.81 -59.93
N VAL A 428 -44.98 2.07 -59.29
CA VAL A 428 -45.08 2.13 -57.82
C VAL A 428 -44.52 0.86 -57.19
N GLY A 429 -43.72 1.03 -56.13
CA GLY A 429 -43.05 -0.06 -55.44
C GLY A 429 -41.70 -0.44 -56.04
N ALA A 430 -41.34 0.05 -57.24
CA ALA A 430 -39.98 -0.12 -57.75
C ALA A 430 -38.99 0.60 -56.82
N SER A 431 -37.98 -0.13 -56.36
CA SER A 431 -37.02 0.36 -55.38
C SER A 431 -35.59 -0.06 -55.69
N THR A 432 -34.62 0.73 -55.23
CA THR A 432 -33.19 0.40 -55.32
C THR A 432 -32.56 0.61 -53.95
N TYR A 433 -31.99 -0.48 -53.44
CA TYR A 433 -31.24 -0.45 -52.19
C TYR A 433 -29.85 0.13 -52.47
N ILE A 434 -29.50 1.19 -51.74
CA ILE A 434 -28.22 1.89 -51.90
C ILE A 434 -27.18 1.33 -50.92
N GLY A 435 -27.61 0.83 -49.77
CA GLY A 435 -26.72 0.43 -48.69
C GLY A 435 -26.65 1.49 -47.59
N ASP A 436 -25.48 1.63 -47.00
CA ASP A 436 -25.21 2.65 -46.00
C ASP A 436 -24.60 3.90 -46.67
N LEU A 437 -24.96 5.09 -46.18
CA LEU A 437 -24.46 6.36 -46.70
C LEU A 437 -23.82 7.15 -45.57
N LYS A 438 -22.50 7.34 -45.60
CA LYS A 438 -21.76 8.01 -44.53
C LYS A 438 -22.15 9.48 -44.39
N SER A 439 -21.95 10.06 -43.22
CA SER A 439 -22.13 11.52 -43.04
C SER A 439 -21.28 12.30 -44.07
N GLY A 440 -21.90 13.24 -44.78
CA GLY A 440 -21.28 14.03 -45.85
C GLY A 440 -21.13 13.31 -47.20
N GLU A 441 -21.46 12.01 -47.29
CA GLU A 441 -21.35 11.24 -48.52
C GLU A 441 -22.52 11.52 -49.47
N SER A 442 -22.23 11.48 -50.78
CA SER A 442 -23.25 11.51 -51.83
C SER A 442 -23.06 10.36 -52.81
N THR A 443 -24.16 9.83 -53.32
CA THR A 443 -24.14 8.71 -54.26
C THR A 443 -25.28 8.80 -55.26
N GLY A 444 -25.06 8.24 -56.44
CA GLY A 444 -26.05 8.16 -57.50
C GLY A 444 -27.00 6.97 -57.30
N PHE A 445 -28.24 7.12 -57.74
CA PHE A 445 -29.19 6.02 -57.84
C PHE A 445 -29.77 5.93 -59.26
N THR A 446 -30.18 4.74 -59.66
CA THR A 446 -30.91 4.53 -60.91
C THR A 446 -31.95 3.45 -60.70
N LEU A 447 -33.19 3.76 -61.01
CA LEU A 447 -34.35 2.88 -61.05
C LEU A 447 -34.78 2.72 -62.49
N SER A 448 -35.10 1.51 -62.91
CA SER A 448 -35.71 1.30 -64.21
C SER A 448 -36.76 0.20 -64.16
N CYS A 449 -37.84 0.41 -64.90
CA CYS A 449 -38.97 -0.51 -64.97
C CYS A 449 -39.62 -0.40 -66.36
N GLU A 450 -40.21 -1.50 -66.80
CA GLU A 450 -41.03 -1.52 -68.00
C GLU A 450 -42.47 -1.14 -67.65
N THR A 451 -43.06 -0.29 -68.45
CA THR A 451 -44.43 0.17 -68.26
C THR A 451 -45.00 0.68 -69.57
N GLU A 452 -46.23 0.30 -69.88
CA GLU A 452 -46.92 0.72 -71.11
C GLU A 452 -47.51 2.13 -70.99
N ARG A 453 -47.77 2.57 -69.75
CA ARG A 453 -48.36 3.88 -69.44
C ARG A 453 -47.52 4.61 -68.41
N VAL A 454 -47.29 5.89 -68.64
CA VAL A 454 -46.53 6.74 -67.70
C VAL A 454 -47.35 7.97 -67.34
N SER A 455 -47.50 8.19 -66.03
CA SER A 455 -48.07 9.42 -65.48
C SER A 455 -47.10 10.59 -65.70
N ARG A 456 -47.63 11.80 -65.93
CA ARG A 456 -46.79 13.00 -66.13
C ARG A 456 -45.91 13.31 -64.92
N THR A 457 -46.39 12.97 -63.73
CA THR A 457 -45.68 13.14 -62.46
C THR A 457 -45.52 11.79 -61.77
N LEU A 458 -44.44 11.66 -61.00
CA LEU A 458 -44.20 10.55 -60.09
C LEU A 458 -43.61 11.07 -58.79
N SER A 459 -43.85 10.36 -57.68
CA SER A 459 -43.24 10.66 -56.38
C SER A 459 -42.24 9.59 -56.02
N ILE A 460 -41.03 10.01 -55.65
CA ILE A 460 -40.00 9.15 -55.07
C ILE A 460 -39.78 9.48 -53.61
N SER A 461 -39.34 8.47 -52.86
CA SER A 461 -38.97 8.61 -51.47
C SER A 461 -37.67 7.89 -51.15
N ILE A 462 -36.92 8.41 -50.18
CA ILE A 462 -35.75 7.77 -49.59
C ILE A 462 -36.15 7.30 -48.20
N GLY A 463 -36.26 6.00 -47.98
CA GLY A 463 -36.37 5.42 -46.64
C GLY A 463 -34.98 5.10 -46.10
N TYR A 464 -34.71 5.47 -44.85
CA TYR A 464 -33.42 5.19 -44.20
C TYR A 464 -33.53 5.16 -42.68
N LEU A 465 -32.63 4.44 -42.01
CA LEU A 465 -32.49 4.44 -40.56
C LEU A 465 -31.57 5.61 -40.16
N ALA A 466 -32.14 6.63 -39.51
CA ALA A 466 -31.46 7.87 -39.16
C ALA A 466 -30.65 7.76 -37.86
N SER A 467 -31.16 6.99 -36.91
CA SER A 467 -30.52 6.61 -35.63
C SER A 467 -31.12 5.27 -35.16
N PRO A 468 -30.53 4.56 -34.17
CA PRO A 468 -31.02 3.25 -33.74
C PRO A 468 -32.52 3.28 -33.41
N GLY A 469 -33.32 2.53 -34.16
CA GLY A 469 -34.78 2.48 -34.01
C GLY A 469 -35.57 3.62 -34.66
N ASN A 470 -34.91 4.66 -35.22
CA ASN A 470 -35.59 5.81 -35.84
C ASN A 470 -35.51 5.79 -37.36
N TRP A 471 -36.59 5.37 -38.02
CA TRP A 471 -36.71 5.40 -39.48
C TRP A 471 -37.24 6.75 -39.97
N LYS A 472 -36.57 7.31 -40.98
CA LYS A 472 -36.98 8.55 -41.65
C LYS A 472 -37.23 8.33 -43.13
N GLU A 473 -38.05 9.23 -43.68
CA GLU A 473 -38.41 9.24 -45.09
C GLU A 473 -38.29 10.67 -45.66
N THR A 474 -37.58 10.82 -46.77
CA THR A 474 -37.52 12.08 -47.55
C THR A 474 -38.22 11.90 -48.88
N LYS A 475 -39.14 12.81 -49.26
CA LYS A 475 -39.96 12.69 -50.48
C LYS A 475 -39.62 13.78 -51.50
N MET A 476 -39.75 13.45 -52.79
CA MET A 476 -39.61 14.39 -53.90
C MET A 476 -40.56 14.02 -55.04
N GLU A 477 -41.18 15.03 -55.65
CA GLU A 477 -41.98 14.86 -56.86
C GLU A 477 -41.16 15.18 -58.11
N LEU A 478 -41.34 14.39 -59.16
CA LEU A 478 -40.63 14.52 -60.44
C LEU A 478 -41.62 14.57 -61.59
N THR A 479 -41.30 15.38 -62.60
CA THR A 479 -41.98 15.39 -63.89
C THR A 479 -41.22 14.49 -64.87
N VAL A 480 -41.93 13.61 -65.57
CA VAL A 480 -41.31 12.68 -66.52
C VAL A 480 -41.13 13.34 -67.89
N SER A 481 -39.91 13.33 -68.41
CA SER A 481 -39.57 13.82 -69.76
C SER A 481 -39.40 12.65 -70.76
N GLY A 482 -39.85 12.76 -72.02
CA GLY A 482 -39.75 11.63 -72.97
C GLY A 482 -40.64 11.75 -74.21
N SER A 483 -40.37 10.94 -75.26
CA SER A 483 -41.16 10.97 -76.50
C SER A 483 -42.55 10.37 -76.28
N VAL A 484 -43.56 11.18 -76.62
CA VAL A 484 -44.96 10.97 -76.27
C VAL A 484 -45.62 10.13 -77.36
N GLY A 485 -45.67 8.82 -77.16
CA GLY A 485 -46.53 7.92 -77.93
C GLY A 485 -47.83 7.55 -77.21
N ASN A 486 -47.79 7.39 -75.88
CA ASN A 486 -48.93 6.87 -75.09
C ASN A 486 -48.99 7.50 -73.68
N MET A 487 -49.05 8.84 -73.60
CA MET A 487 -49.47 9.50 -72.36
C MET A 487 -51.00 9.58 -72.35
N THR A 488 -51.68 8.67 -71.65
CA THR A 488 -53.11 8.81 -71.35
C THR A 488 -53.29 9.89 -70.28
N GLY A 489 -53.39 11.14 -70.73
CA GLY A 489 -53.94 12.23 -69.94
C GLY A 489 -55.40 12.43 -70.32
N ASN A 490 -56.31 12.16 -69.39
CA ASN A 490 -57.71 12.52 -69.51
C ASN A 490 -57.80 14.05 -69.58
N LEU A 491 -58.11 14.58 -70.76
CA LEU A 491 -58.50 15.97 -70.96
C LEU A 491 -59.94 16.12 -70.49
N THR A 492 -60.13 16.65 -69.28
CA THR A 492 -61.32 17.44 -69.00
C THR A 492 -60.94 18.90 -69.14
N ASP A 493 -61.44 19.48 -70.22
CA ASP A 493 -61.54 20.91 -70.47
C ASP A 493 -62.15 21.64 -69.27
N ARG A 494 -61.43 22.61 -68.71
CA ARG A 494 -61.93 23.96 -68.42
C ARG A 494 -60.86 24.86 -67.80
N ALA A 495 -60.63 25.97 -68.50
CA ALA A 495 -60.17 27.27 -68.03
C ALA A 495 -58.79 27.36 -67.34
N PHE A 496 -57.83 28.04 -67.97
CA PHE A 496 -57.58 29.46 -67.69
C PHE A 496 -56.60 30.08 -68.70
N ARG A 497 -56.90 31.33 -69.03
CA ARG A 497 -56.18 32.25 -69.91
C ARG A 497 -54.81 32.67 -69.35
N ASN A 498 -53.94 33.03 -70.30
CA ASN A 498 -52.84 34.00 -70.23
C ASN A 498 -51.70 33.71 -69.24
N VAL A 499 -50.47 33.59 -69.77
CA VAL A 499 -49.38 34.57 -69.58
C VAL A 499 -48.23 34.20 -70.53
N SER A 500 -47.62 35.26 -71.07
CA SER A 500 -46.61 35.35 -72.11
C SER A 500 -45.29 34.63 -71.86
N VAL A 501 -44.72 34.12 -72.94
CA VAL A 501 -43.35 33.61 -73.09
C VAL A 501 -42.36 34.79 -73.11
N THR A 502 -41.39 34.80 -72.20
CA THR A 502 -40.11 35.50 -72.39
C THR A 502 -39.01 34.48 -72.64
N ARG A 503 -38.41 34.54 -73.84
CA ARG A 503 -37.16 33.84 -74.19
C ARG A 503 -36.00 34.47 -73.45
N VAL A 504 -35.16 33.66 -72.81
CA VAL A 504 -33.76 34.03 -72.49
C VAL A 504 -32.85 32.90 -72.96
N SER A 505 -31.92 33.24 -73.86
CA SER A 505 -30.84 32.38 -74.38
C SER A 505 -29.73 32.20 -73.33
N PRO A 506 -28.99 31.08 -73.30
CA PRO A 506 -27.81 30.96 -72.48
C PRO A 506 -26.60 31.55 -73.22
N ALA A 507 -26.04 32.65 -72.69
CA ALA A 507 -24.68 33.07 -72.97
C ALA A 507 -23.78 32.65 -71.80
N THR A 508 -22.76 31.87 -72.16
CA THR A 508 -21.49 31.56 -71.48
C THR A 508 -21.11 32.37 -70.23
N ASN A 509 -20.71 31.68 -69.15
CA ASN A 509 -19.82 32.26 -68.14
C ASN A 509 -18.84 31.21 -67.58
N ILE A 510 -17.63 31.17 -68.14
CA ILE A 510 -16.53 30.22 -67.87
C ILE A 510 -15.61 30.68 -66.72
N THR A 511 -15.88 31.81 -66.06
CA THR A 511 -14.94 32.42 -65.11
C THR A 511 -15.03 31.91 -63.66
N TYR A 512 -16.04 31.13 -63.30
CA TYR A 512 -16.21 30.67 -61.90
C TYR A 512 -15.39 29.42 -61.52
N TRP A 513 -14.96 28.62 -62.49
CA TRP A 513 -14.23 27.36 -62.22
C TRP A 513 -12.73 27.56 -61.99
N ALA A 514 -12.13 28.62 -62.52
CA ALA A 514 -10.70 28.88 -62.39
C ALA A 514 -10.29 29.35 -60.97
N VAL A 515 -11.20 30.03 -60.25
CA VAL A 515 -10.92 30.57 -58.90
C VAL A 515 -10.92 29.47 -57.84
N TRP A 516 -11.76 28.44 -57.99
CA TRP A 516 -11.84 27.33 -57.04
C TRP A 516 -10.68 26.31 -57.17
N LEU A 517 -10.16 26.11 -58.39
CA LEU A 517 -8.99 25.26 -58.62
C LEU A 517 -7.69 25.85 -58.06
N ALA A 518 -7.54 27.19 -58.10
CA ALA A 518 -6.38 27.86 -57.53
C ALA A 518 -6.38 27.86 -55.99
N ALA A 519 -7.55 27.98 -55.36
CA ALA A 519 -7.68 27.95 -53.89
C ALA A 519 -7.37 26.56 -53.29
N GLY A 520 -7.78 25.48 -53.97
CA GLY A 520 -7.51 24.11 -53.51
C GLY A 520 -6.03 23.73 -53.52
N LEU A 521 -5.26 24.24 -54.48
CA LEU A 521 -3.82 23.95 -54.61
C LEU A 521 -2.96 24.61 -53.52
N VAL A 522 -3.37 25.79 -53.03
CA VAL A 522 -2.65 26.50 -51.96
C VAL A 522 -2.90 25.85 -50.59
N VAL A 523 -4.12 25.36 -50.32
CA VAL A 523 -4.44 24.69 -49.04
C VAL A 523 -3.78 23.31 -48.95
N GLY A 524 -3.69 22.57 -50.07
CA GLY A 524 -3.02 21.27 -50.12
C GLY A 524 -1.51 21.33 -49.82
N LEU A 525 -0.82 22.38 -50.27
CA LEU A 525 0.63 22.55 -50.07
C LEU A 525 0.99 22.96 -48.63
N VAL A 526 0.10 23.65 -47.91
CA VAL A 526 0.34 24.09 -46.53
C VAL A 526 0.14 22.94 -45.54
N ILE A 527 -0.86 22.09 -45.76
CA ILE A 527 -1.16 20.94 -44.88
C ILE A 527 -0.13 19.81 -45.06
N GLY A 528 0.35 19.58 -46.29
CA GLY A 528 1.39 18.59 -46.56
C GLY A 528 2.73 18.88 -45.88
N ARG A 529 3.06 20.16 -45.65
CA ARG A 529 4.31 20.58 -45.00
C ARG A 529 4.28 20.46 -43.47
N PHE A 530 3.09 20.42 -42.86
CA PHE A 530 2.93 20.31 -41.41
C PHE A 530 2.93 18.86 -40.93
N LEU A 531 2.47 17.92 -41.76
CA LEU A 531 2.36 16.50 -41.40
C LEU A 531 3.69 15.72 -41.52
N PHE A 532 4.67 16.21 -42.29
CA PHE A 532 5.96 15.54 -42.46
C PHE A 532 7.07 16.01 -41.51
N ARG A 533 6.79 16.93 -40.57
CA ARG A 533 7.80 17.48 -39.65
C ARG A 533 7.80 16.86 -38.24
N ARG A 534 7.05 15.78 -37.99
CA ARG A 534 6.85 15.23 -36.62
C ARG A 534 7.16 13.74 -36.47
N LYS A 535 8.10 13.21 -37.24
CA LYS A 535 8.68 11.87 -37.05
C LYS A 535 10.20 11.97 -36.95
N GLY A 536 10.69 12.12 -35.73
CA GLY A 536 12.11 12.12 -35.41
C GLY A 536 12.32 12.69 -34.02
N GLU A 537 12.20 11.83 -33.01
CA GLU A 537 12.91 11.85 -31.71
C GLU A 537 12.06 11.13 -30.66
N GLU A 538 12.52 9.94 -30.25
CA GLU A 538 12.65 9.48 -28.85
C GLU A 538 12.83 7.95 -28.84
N VAL A 539 14.11 7.53 -28.87
CA VAL A 539 14.60 6.21 -28.43
C VAL A 539 15.93 6.47 -27.70
N SER A 540 15.93 6.32 -26.37
CA SER A 540 17.05 6.13 -25.42
C SER A 540 16.53 6.63 -24.05
N ASP A 541 16.62 5.96 -22.90
CA ASP A 541 17.44 4.83 -22.47
C ASP A 541 16.72 4.08 -21.32
N GLN A 542 16.95 2.78 -21.25
CA GLN A 542 16.92 2.01 -20.02
C GLN A 542 18.37 1.62 -19.65
N ILE A 543 18.52 1.28 -18.36
CA ILE A 543 19.57 0.47 -17.73
C ILE A 543 20.77 1.27 -17.16
N GLU A 544 20.82 1.43 -15.84
CA GLU A 544 21.70 0.61 -14.99
C GLU A 544 21.29 0.73 -13.50
N ALA A 545 21.32 -0.43 -12.84
CA ALA A 545 21.39 -0.67 -11.39
C ALA A 545 22.66 -1.54 -11.19
N PRO A 546 23.24 -1.74 -9.99
CA PRO A 546 22.59 -1.89 -8.67
C PRO A 546 22.86 -0.78 -7.66
#